data_AF-A0A7G6SIZ5-F1
#
_entry.id   AF-A0A7G6SIZ5-F1
#
_cell.length_a   1.000
_cell.length_b   1.000
_cell.length_c   1.000
_cell.angle_alpha   90.00
_cell.angle_beta   90.00
_cell.angle_gamma   90.00
#
_symmetry.space_group_name_H-M   'P 1'
#
loop_
_entity.id
_entity.type
_entity.pdbx_description
1 polymer ?
#
loop_
_entity_poly.entity_id
_entity_poly.type
_entity_poly.pdbx_seq_one_letter_code
_entity_poly.pdbx_strand_id
1 'polypeptide(L)'
;MLDDDINIVQADIDDSWARDAGPCFLINPNGKRAGTRFRFNAWGGKYHPHQGDAAFSGAVCETADVKSFTSNLVAEGGGVSVDGEGTIITTETCFPNINRNPGWTKVAIETELKEMLGGDKVIWLPGNPLEDETDGHVDGIAVFVAPGVVLMESPGAEPSEWNDYIRKNLDAMEGQTDARGRRIRIVTVPEAVEAPSQHPKFCRSYVNSYLVNGGVVMPVYGVASDTVVRSIFRSLFPERRVREVRIDSIAIGGGGIHCITQQEPA
;
A
#
# COMPACT_ATOMS: atom_id res chain seq x y z
N MET A 1 7.08 9.47 24.00
CA MET A 1 6.65 8.39 24.91
C MET A 1 5.42 7.77 24.30
N LEU A 2 5.40 6.45 24.17
CA LEU A 2 4.22 5.70 23.74
C LEU A 2 3.28 5.51 24.95
N ASP A 3 1.98 5.33 24.69
CA ASP A 3 0.96 5.08 25.71
C ASP A 3 1.07 3.65 26.28
N ASP A 4 0.50 3.39 27.46
CA ASP A 4 0.59 2.09 28.15
C ASP A 4 -0.18 0.99 27.40
N ASP A 5 -1.16 1.36 26.58
CA ASP A 5 -1.91 0.44 25.71
C ASP A 5 -1.10 -0.03 24.48
N ILE A 6 0.14 0.47 24.29
CA ILE A 6 1.03 0.09 23.20
C ILE A 6 2.05 -0.94 23.68
N ASN A 7 1.89 -2.19 23.22
CA ASN A 7 2.88 -3.23 23.46
C ASN A 7 4.13 -3.01 22.59
N ILE A 8 5.31 -3.05 23.20
CA ILE A 8 6.60 -2.90 22.51
C ILE A 8 7.22 -4.27 22.37
N VAL A 9 7.46 -4.68 21.12
CA VAL A 9 8.15 -5.92 20.77
C VAL A 9 9.47 -5.55 20.13
N GLN A 10 10.54 -6.20 20.59
CA GLN A 10 11.88 -5.96 20.06
C GLN A 10 12.13 -6.87 18.85
N ALA A 11 12.50 -6.26 17.73
CA ALA A 11 12.98 -6.93 16.53
C ALA A 11 14.11 -6.10 15.90
N ASP A 12 15.08 -6.76 15.28
CA ASP A 12 16.10 -6.08 14.49
C ASP A 12 15.48 -5.61 13.17
N ILE A 13 15.68 -4.34 12.83
CA ILE A 13 15.24 -3.70 11.58
C ILE A 13 16.37 -2.80 11.05
N ASP A 14 16.41 -2.62 9.74
CA ASP A 14 17.33 -1.69 9.07
C ASP A 14 16.62 -0.37 8.71
N ASP A 15 15.33 -0.42 8.42
CA ASP A 15 14.45 0.74 8.20
C ASP A 15 13.03 0.50 8.76
N SER A 16 12.17 1.52 8.77
CA SER A 16 10.89 1.53 9.51
C SER A 16 9.63 1.34 8.64
N TRP A 17 9.73 0.58 7.55
CA TRP A 17 8.64 0.38 6.58
C TRP A 17 7.91 -0.95 6.80
N ALA A 18 7.17 -1.02 7.91
CA ALA A 18 6.49 -2.23 8.34
C ALA A 18 5.47 -2.78 7.31
N ARG A 19 4.91 -1.92 6.45
CA ARG A 19 4.03 -2.32 5.35
C ARG A 19 4.70 -3.29 4.39
N ASP A 20 5.98 -3.05 4.14
CA ASP A 20 6.73 -3.69 3.06
C ASP A 20 7.54 -4.87 3.57
N ALA A 21 8.17 -4.71 4.73
CA ALA A 21 8.95 -5.74 5.39
C ALA A 21 8.10 -6.71 6.24
N GLY A 22 6.86 -6.33 6.58
CA GLY A 22 5.96 -7.10 7.43
C GLY A 22 5.20 -8.21 6.69
N PRO A 23 4.47 -9.07 7.42
CA PRO A 23 3.68 -10.13 6.81
C PRO A 23 2.32 -9.63 6.33
N CYS A 24 1.85 -10.13 5.20
CA CYS A 24 0.45 -10.00 4.80
C CYS A 24 -0.38 -11.05 5.53
N PHE A 25 -1.12 -10.65 6.58
CA PHE A 25 -1.95 -11.59 7.33
C PHE A 25 -3.13 -12.11 6.52
N LEU A 26 -3.46 -13.38 6.73
CA LEU A 26 -4.55 -14.12 6.10
C LEU A 26 -5.50 -14.64 7.17
N ILE A 27 -6.78 -14.74 6.83
CA ILE A 27 -7.80 -15.42 7.63
C ILE A 27 -8.52 -16.44 6.76
N ASN A 28 -8.64 -17.67 7.25
CA ASN A 28 -9.44 -18.69 6.57
C ASN A 28 -10.93 -18.62 6.99
N PRO A 29 -11.86 -19.31 6.29
CA PRO A 29 -13.29 -19.27 6.61
C PRO A 29 -13.67 -19.73 8.04
N ASN A 30 -12.77 -20.40 8.75
CA ASN A 30 -12.97 -20.84 10.13
C ASN A 30 -12.36 -19.85 11.16
N GLY A 31 -11.90 -18.67 10.73
CA GLY A 31 -11.29 -17.66 11.59
C GLY A 31 -9.84 -17.95 11.99
N LYS A 32 -9.18 -18.97 11.40
CA LYS A 32 -7.76 -19.22 11.70
C LYS A 32 -6.89 -18.26 10.92
N ARG A 33 -5.96 -17.62 11.65
CA ARG A 33 -5.00 -16.65 11.12
C ARG A 33 -3.72 -17.32 10.63
N ALA A 34 -3.12 -16.73 9.62
CA ALA A 34 -1.79 -17.06 9.11
C ALA A 34 -1.09 -15.80 8.59
N GLY A 35 0.21 -15.85 8.31
CA GLY A 35 0.97 -14.75 7.70
C GLY A 35 1.64 -15.16 6.40
N THR A 36 1.42 -14.41 5.33
CA THR A 36 2.21 -14.48 4.10
C THR A 36 3.46 -13.64 4.26
N ARG A 37 4.61 -14.27 4.02
CA ARG A 37 5.93 -13.65 4.07
C ARG A 37 6.51 -13.59 2.66
N PHE A 38 6.48 -12.42 2.06
CA PHE A 38 7.24 -12.18 0.84
C PHE A 38 8.72 -12.03 1.19
N ARG A 39 9.59 -12.29 0.21
CA ARG A 39 11.01 -11.96 0.36
C ARG A 39 11.15 -10.45 0.22
N PHE A 40 11.88 -9.82 1.12
CA PHE A 40 12.17 -8.39 1.03
C PHE A 40 13.61 -8.16 0.58
N ASN A 41 13.84 -7.18 -0.30
CA ASN A 41 15.16 -6.82 -0.79
C ASN A 41 15.43 -5.30 -0.80
N ALA A 42 14.71 -4.53 0.02
CA ALA A 42 14.80 -3.06 0.04
C ALA A 42 14.56 -2.43 -1.35
N TRP A 43 13.36 -2.71 -1.89
CA TRP A 43 12.83 -2.17 -3.15
C TRP A 43 13.82 -2.27 -4.33
N GLY A 44 14.37 -3.46 -4.53
CA GLY A 44 15.31 -3.72 -5.63
C GLY A 44 16.78 -3.51 -5.26
N GLY A 45 17.14 -3.60 -3.98
CA GLY A 45 18.51 -3.41 -3.51
C GLY A 45 18.93 -1.94 -3.47
N LYS A 46 17.98 -1.02 -3.31
CA LYS A 46 18.24 0.42 -3.23
C LYS A 46 18.90 0.82 -1.91
N TYR A 47 18.70 0.02 -0.86
CA TYR A 47 19.23 0.27 0.48
C TYR A 47 19.98 -0.93 1.04
N HIS A 48 21.00 -0.65 1.84
CA HIS A 48 21.83 -1.64 2.52
C HIS A 48 22.34 -1.09 3.86
N PRO A 49 22.46 -1.93 4.91
CA PRO A 49 21.95 -3.31 5.02
C PRO A 49 20.40 -3.39 4.96
N HIS A 50 19.85 -4.60 4.80
CA HIS A 50 18.39 -4.85 4.79
C HIS A 50 18.03 -6.25 5.34
N GLN A 51 18.95 -6.87 6.08
CA GLN A 51 18.79 -8.23 6.60
C GLN A 51 17.82 -8.30 7.78
N GLY A 52 17.78 -7.28 8.63
CA GLY A 52 16.79 -7.12 9.70
C GLY A 52 15.40 -6.98 9.11
N ASP A 53 15.23 -6.11 8.11
CA ASP A 53 13.94 -5.93 7.42
C ASP A 53 13.49 -7.22 6.72
N ALA A 54 14.41 -7.94 6.08
CA ALA A 54 14.10 -9.22 5.45
C ALA A 54 13.68 -10.32 6.45
N ALA A 55 14.08 -10.20 7.72
CA ALA A 55 13.67 -11.10 8.80
C ALA A 55 12.38 -10.63 9.50
N PHE A 56 12.02 -9.36 9.37
CA PHE A 56 10.94 -8.72 10.13
C PHE A 56 9.59 -9.43 10.02
N SER A 57 9.18 -9.83 8.81
CA SER A 57 7.94 -10.59 8.60
C SER A 57 7.87 -11.88 9.43
N GLY A 58 9.02 -12.55 9.64
CA GLY A 58 9.13 -13.74 10.47
C GLY A 58 8.93 -13.43 11.95
N ALA A 59 9.64 -12.43 12.46
CA ALA A 59 9.53 -11.98 13.85
C ALA A 59 8.10 -11.56 14.21
N VAL A 60 7.41 -10.86 13.30
CA VAL A 60 5.99 -10.48 13.49
C VAL A 60 5.08 -11.72 13.53
N CYS A 61 5.25 -12.69 12.62
CA CYS A 61 4.44 -13.92 12.63
C CYS A 61 4.67 -14.76 13.90
N GLU A 62 5.91 -14.86 14.36
CA GLU A 62 6.27 -15.57 15.59
C GLU A 62 5.66 -14.90 16.82
N THR A 63 5.72 -13.57 16.88
CA THR A 63 5.10 -12.78 17.97
C THR A 63 3.59 -12.93 18.01
N ALA A 64 2.94 -12.95 16.83
CA ALA A 64 1.49 -13.13 16.71
C ALA A 64 1.03 -14.59 16.93
N ASP A 65 1.96 -15.54 17.12
CA ASP A 65 1.71 -16.98 17.24
C ASP A 65 0.84 -17.52 16.09
N VAL A 66 1.19 -17.15 14.86
CA VAL A 66 0.50 -17.60 13.65
C VAL A 66 1.39 -18.44 12.76
N LYS A 67 0.77 -19.40 12.07
CA LYS A 67 1.45 -20.12 10.98
C LYS A 67 1.82 -19.13 9.88
N SER A 68 3.05 -19.21 9.36
CA SER A 68 3.45 -18.41 8.19
C SER A 68 3.71 -19.25 6.94
N PHE A 69 3.51 -18.65 5.77
CA PHE A 69 3.86 -19.19 4.45
C PHE A 69 4.85 -18.24 3.78
N THR A 70 5.98 -18.76 3.31
CA THR A 70 7.02 -17.94 2.66
C THR A 70 6.90 -18.08 1.14
N SER A 71 6.73 -16.95 0.46
CA SER A 71 6.73 -16.86 -1.00
C SER A 71 8.16 -16.89 -1.54
N ASN A 72 8.33 -17.37 -2.77
CA ASN A 72 9.59 -17.19 -3.50
C ASN A 72 9.70 -15.82 -4.17
N LEU A 73 8.59 -15.09 -4.27
CA LEU A 73 8.51 -13.77 -4.85
C LEU A 73 9.13 -12.74 -3.89
N VAL A 74 9.99 -11.90 -4.45
CA VAL A 74 10.38 -10.64 -3.83
C VAL A 74 9.26 -9.64 -4.08
N ALA A 75 8.61 -9.21 -3.01
CA ALA A 75 7.47 -8.30 -3.07
C ALA A 75 7.29 -7.60 -1.73
N GLU A 76 6.52 -6.53 -1.77
CA GLU A 76 6.19 -5.71 -0.62
C GLU A 76 4.67 -5.58 -0.45
N GLY A 77 4.20 -5.45 0.80
CA GLY A 77 2.78 -5.25 1.07
C GLY A 77 2.22 -3.95 0.50
N GLY A 78 3.02 -2.88 0.37
CA GLY A 78 2.58 -1.60 -0.23
C GLY A 78 2.34 -1.68 -1.74
N GLY A 79 2.91 -2.71 -2.39
CA GLY A 79 2.71 -2.95 -3.81
C GLY A 79 1.40 -3.68 -4.16
N VAL A 80 0.60 -4.08 -3.17
CA VAL A 80 -0.72 -4.71 -3.36
C VAL A 80 -1.82 -4.03 -2.55
N SER A 81 -3.03 -4.03 -3.09
CA SER A 81 -4.25 -3.68 -2.36
C SER A 81 -5.31 -4.76 -2.62
N VAL A 82 -5.98 -5.24 -1.57
CA VAL A 82 -6.96 -6.34 -1.65
C VAL A 82 -8.34 -5.91 -1.18
N ASP A 83 -9.40 -6.42 -1.81
CA ASP A 83 -10.79 -6.12 -1.42
C ASP A 83 -11.34 -7.06 -0.34
N GLY A 84 -10.59 -8.12 0.00
CA GLY A 84 -11.01 -9.18 0.92
C GLY A 84 -12.00 -10.19 0.33
N GLU A 85 -12.33 -10.07 -0.96
CA GLU A 85 -13.31 -10.90 -1.65
C GLU A 85 -12.78 -11.53 -2.95
N GLY A 86 -11.47 -11.51 -3.15
CA GLY A 86 -10.77 -12.21 -4.23
C GLY A 86 -10.13 -11.30 -5.27
N THR A 87 -10.16 -9.97 -5.09
CA THR A 87 -9.55 -9.02 -6.02
C THR A 87 -8.30 -8.40 -5.42
N ILE A 88 -7.23 -8.40 -6.22
CA ILE A 88 -5.94 -7.77 -5.90
C ILE A 88 -5.71 -6.66 -6.94
N ILE A 89 -5.30 -5.47 -6.52
CA ILE A 89 -4.77 -4.42 -7.40
C ILE A 89 -3.27 -4.36 -7.18
N THR A 90 -2.51 -4.25 -8.27
CA THR A 90 -1.06 -4.03 -8.25
C THR A 90 -0.62 -3.25 -9.50
N THR A 91 0.67 -3.00 -9.67
CA THR A 91 1.21 -2.18 -10.78
C THR A 91 2.22 -2.92 -11.66
N GLU A 92 2.24 -2.56 -12.94
CA GLU A 92 3.17 -3.11 -13.94
C GLU A 92 4.61 -2.58 -13.79
N THR A 93 4.78 -1.42 -13.16
CA THR A 93 6.09 -0.79 -12.93
C THR A 93 6.82 -1.37 -11.73
N CYS A 94 6.10 -1.87 -10.72
CA CYS A 94 6.69 -2.43 -9.50
C CYS A 94 6.97 -3.93 -9.61
N PHE A 95 5.93 -4.77 -9.72
CA PHE A 95 6.07 -6.22 -9.54
C PHE A 95 6.89 -6.93 -10.62
N PRO A 96 6.67 -6.63 -11.92
CA PRO A 96 7.49 -7.16 -13.01
C PRO A 96 8.87 -6.50 -13.13
N ASN A 97 9.21 -5.53 -12.29
CA ASN A 97 10.52 -4.88 -12.35
C ASN A 97 11.63 -5.93 -12.17
N ILE A 98 12.64 -5.87 -13.03
CA ILE A 98 13.75 -6.82 -13.05
C ILE A 98 14.54 -6.82 -11.73
N ASN A 99 14.49 -5.70 -10.99
CA ASN A 99 15.13 -5.57 -9.68
C ASN A 99 14.40 -6.35 -8.56
N ARG A 100 13.16 -6.81 -8.78
CA ARG A 100 12.42 -7.67 -7.86
C ARG A 100 12.64 -9.13 -8.16
N ASN A 101 12.19 -9.58 -9.33
CA ASN A 101 12.07 -11.00 -9.65
C ASN A 101 12.63 -11.32 -11.05
N PRO A 102 13.97 -11.31 -11.23
CA PRO A 102 14.55 -11.58 -12.53
C PRO A 102 14.17 -12.98 -13.04
N GLY A 103 13.61 -13.04 -14.24
CA GLY A 103 13.16 -14.28 -14.88
C GLY A 103 11.72 -14.69 -14.57
N TRP A 104 11.01 -13.98 -13.70
CA TRP A 104 9.58 -14.20 -13.48
C TRP A 104 8.76 -13.52 -14.59
N THR A 105 7.76 -14.23 -15.11
CA THR A 105 6.79 -13.65 -16.03
C THR A 105 5.65 -12.99 -15.26
N LYS A 106 4.98 -12.01 -15.87
CA LYS A 106 3.77 -11.39 -15.29
C LYS A 106 2.71 -12.42 -14.87
N VAL A 107 2.54 -13.49 -15.66
CA VAL A 107 1.61 -14.60 -15.35
C VAL A 107 2.07 -15.38 -14.11
N ALA A 108 3.36 -15.67 -13.97
CA ALA A 108 3.88 -16.35 -12.78
C ALA A 108 3.71 -15.51 -11.51
N ILE A 109 3.95 -14.20 -11.62
CA ILE A 109 3.72 -13.25 -10.52
C ILE A 109 2.24 -13.24 -10.14
N GLU A 110 1.33 -13.16 -11.13
CA GLU A 110 -0.10 -13.18 -10.87
C GLU A 110 -0.55 -14.48 -10.17
N THR A 111 -0.05 -15.64 -10.59
CA THR A 111 -0.34 -16.92 -9.94
C THR A 111 0.13 -16.93 -8.49
N GLU A 112 1.37 -16.53 -8.22
CA GLU A 112 1.90 -16.48 -6.85
C GLU A 112 1.12 -15.50 -5.97
N LEU A 113 0.78 -14.31 -6.49
CA LEU A 113 -0.04 -13.34 -5.75
C LEU A 113 -1.40 -13.93 -5.36
N LYS A 114 -2.06 -14.65 -6.28
CA LYS A 114 -3.34 -15.32 -6.00
C LYS A 114 -3.18 -16.41 -4.94
N GLU A 115 -2.15 -17.24 -5.05
CA GLU A 115 -1.87 -18.32 -4.09
C GLU A 115 -1.54 -17.79 -2.70
N MET A 116 -0.71 -16.74 -2.61
CA MET A 116 -0.24 -16.19 -1.34
C MET A 116 -1.22 -15.24 -0.66
N LEU A 117 -2.17 -14.64 -1.40
CA LEU A 117 -3.14 -13.68 -0.85
C LEU A 117 -4.60 -14.19 -0.90
N GLY A 118 -4.85 -15.37 -1.47
CA GLY A 118 -6.21 -15.92 -1.59
C GLY A 118 -7.07 -15.18 -2.61
N GLY A 119 -6.48 -14.70 -3.69
CA GLY A 119 -7.15 -13.95 -4.76
C GLY A 119 -7.59 -14.81 -5.94
N ASP A 120 -8.60 -14.35 -6.68
CA ASP A 120 -9.10 -14.94 -7.93
C ASP A 120 -8.76 -14.05 -9.15
N LYS A 121 -8.72 -12.73 -8.94
CA LYS A 121 -8.52 -11.72 -9.98
C LYS A 121 -7.43 -10.72 -9.58
N VAL A 122 -6.54 -10.41 -10.52
CA VAL A 122 -5.58 -9.30 -10.39
C VAL A 122 -5.93 -8.21 -11.40
N ILE A 123 -6.07 -6.98 -10.91
CA ILE A 123 -6.16 -5.77 -11.72
C ILE A 123 -4.76 -5.15 -11.77
N TRP A 124 -4.21 -5.07 -12.98
CA TRP A 124 -2.90 -4.49 -13.24
C TRP A 124 -3.04 -3.05 -13.69
N LEU A 125 -2.62 -2.11 -12.85
CA LEU A 125 -2.48 -0.71 -13.22
C LEU A 125 -1.12 -0.48 -13.89
N PRO A 126 -0.98 0.46 -14.85
CA PRO A 126 0.32 0.82 -15.40
C PRO A 126 1.36 1.22 -14.34
N GLY A 127 0.91 1.85 -13.26
CA GLY A 127 1.75 2.44 -12.22
C GLY A 127 2.43 3.73 -12.71
N ASN A 128 3.59 4.07 -12.13
CA ASN A 128 4.31 5.30 -12.46
C ASN A 128 5.83 5.06 -12.48
N PRO A 129 6.48 5.03 -13.67
CA PRO A 129 7.92 4.80 -13.78
C PRO A 129 8.78 5.97 -13.32
N LEU A 130 8.17 7.13 -13.00
CA LEU A 130 8.87 8.27 -12.40
C LEU A 130 8.98 8.15 -10.87
N GLU A 131 8.26 7.22 -10.24
CA GLU A 131 8.33 6.95 -8.81
C GLU A 131 9.49 5.96 -8.56
N ASP A 132 10.63 6.49 -8.10
CA ASP A 132 11.88 5.73 -7.97
C ASP A 132 12.06 5.09 -6.59
N GLU A 133 11.31 5.47 -5.55
CA GLU A 133 11.53 4.89 -4.21
C GLU A 133 11.08 3.43 -4.19
N THR A 134 9.88 3.16 -4.68
CA THR A 134 9.26 1.83 -4.64
C THR A 134 9.06 1.20 -6.01
N ASP A 135 9.40 1.91 -7.09
CA ASP A 135 9.09 1.56 -8.48
C ASP A 135 7.58 1.58 -8.78
N GLY A 136 6.83 2.46 -8.09
CA GLY A 136 5.41 2.66 -8.32
C GLY A 136 4.50 1.72 -7.54
N HIS A 137 4.65 1.66 -6.21
CA HIS A 137 3.72 0.97 -5.32
C HIS A 137 2.27 1.41 -5.53
N VAL A 138 1.35 0.45 -5.38
CA VAL A 138 -0.07 0.71 -5.61
C VAL A 138 -0.69 1.50 -4.47
N ASP A 139 -0.15 1.44 -3.25
CA ASP A 139 -0.66 2.20 -2.10
C ASP A 139 -0.36 3.71 -2.15
N GLY A 140 0.40 4.16 -3.15
CA GLY A 140 0.50 5.55 -3.57
C GLY A 140 -0.48 5.93 -4.69
N ILE A 141 -1.19 4.97 -5.30
CA ILE A 141 -1.97 5.19 -6.54
C ILE A 141 -3.44 4.84 -6.36
N ALA A 142 -3.74 3.66 -5.83
CA ALA A 142 -5.07 3.08 -5.75
C ALA A 142 -5.19 2.06 -4.59
N VAL A 143 -6.13 2.29 -3.67
CA VAL A 143 -6.43 1.34 -2.59
C VAL A 143 -7.92 1.02 -2.51
N PHE A 144 -8.24 -0.23 -2.17
CA PHE A 144 -9.60 -0.60 -1.82
C PHE A 144 -9.98 0.04 -0.48
N VAL A 145 -11.14 0.69 -0.46
CA VAL A 145 -11.70 1.34 0.74
C VAL A 145 -13.00 0.67 1.20
N ALA A 146 -13.59 -0.14 0.32
CA ALA A 146 -14.65 -1.11 0.56
C ALA A 146 -14.68 -2.10 -0.63
N PRO A 147 -15.33 -3.27 -0.51
CA PRO A 147 -15.57 -4.14 -1.66
C PRO A 147 -16.21 -3.39 -2.84
N GLY A 148 -15.54 -3.41 -4.00
CA GLY A 148 -15.97 -2.70 -5.21
C GLY A 148 -15.77 -1.18 -5.20
N VAL A 149 -15.12 -0.59 -4.19
CA VAL A 149 -14.84 0.86 -4.12
C VAL A 149 -13.34 1.10 -3.97
N VAL A 150 -12.76 1.87 -4.89
CA VAL A 150 -11.33 2.18 -4.92
C VAL A 150 -11.12 3.68 -4.76
N LEU A 151 -10.24 4.07 -3.84
CA LEU A 151 -9.72 5.43 -3.72
C LEU A 151 -8.46 5.56 -4.58
N MET A 152 -8.41 6.53 -5.49
CA MET A 152 -7.28 6.74 -6.40
C MET A 152 -6.78 8.18 -6.40
N GLU A 153 -5.53 8.39 -6.80
CA GLU A 153 -5.01 9.73 -7.09
C GLU A 153 -5.72 10.35 -8.30
N SER A 154 -5.98 11.66 -8.22
CA SER A 154 -6.42 12.47 -9.36
C SER A 154 -5.29 13.34 -9.88
N PRO A 155 -5.18 13.51 -11.22
CA PRO A 155 -4.17 14.39 -11.80
C PRO A 155 -4.39 15.84 -11.38
N GLY A 156 -3.31 16.57 -11.16
CA GLY A 156 -3.33 18.01 -10.96
C GLY A 156 -3.81 18.78 -12.20
N ALA A 157 -4.06 20.08 -12.01
CA ALA A 157 -4.50 20.98 -13.09
C ALA A 157 -3.41 21.21 -14.16
N GLU A 158 -2.15 21.31 -13.73
CA GLU A 158 -1.03 21.58 -14.62
C GLU A 158 -0.59 20.32 -15.39
N PRO A 159 -0.42 20.37 -16.72
CA PRO A 159 0.11 19.24 -17.48
C PRO A 159 1.53 18.87 -17.03
N SER A 160 1.75 17.59 -16.77
CA SER A 160 3.06 17.02 -16.46
C SER A 160 3.08 15.53 -16.80
N GLU A 161 4.26 14.98 -17.04
CA GLU A 161 4.41 13.54 -17.28
C GLU A 161 3.90 12.70 -16.09
N TRP A 162 4.11 13.19 -14.86
CA TRP A 162 3.53 12.61 -13.64
C TRP A 162 1.99 12.52 -13.71
N ASN A 163 1.33 13.62 -14.07
CA ASN A 163 -0.12 13.66 -14.22
C ASN A 163 -0.62 12.76 -15.37
N ASP A 164 0.18 12.54 -16.41
CA ASP A 164 -0.15 11.61 -17.49
C ASP A 164 -0.17 10.16 -17.00
N TYR A 165 0.73 9.76 -16.11
CA TYR A 165 0.68 8.44 -15.49
C TYR A 165 -0.52 8.28 -14.54
N ILE A 166 -0.88 9.31 -13.77
CA ILE A 166 -2.11 9.27 -12.97
C ILE A 166 -3.35 9.07 -13.86
N ARG A 167 -3.43 9.78 -14.99
CA ARG A 167 -4.53 9.58 -15.97
C ARG A 167 -4.55 8.16 -16.53
N LYS A 168 -3.40 7.61 -16.93
CA LYS A 168 -3.30 6.22 -17.42
C LYS A 168 -3.78 5.20 -16.38
N ASN A 169 -3.49 5.42 -15.10
CA ASN A 169 -3.97 4.55 -14.02
C ASN A 169 -5.49 4.64 -13.87
N LEU A 170 -6.08 5.84 -13.91
CA LEU A 170 -7.53 6.03 -13.92
C LEU A 170 -8.19 5.35 -15.13
N ASP A 171 -7.64 5.55 -16.33
CA ASP A 171 -8.13 4.94 -17.57
C ASP A 171 -8.08 3.42 -17.51
N ALA A 172 -7.03 2.84 -16.89
CA ALA A 172 -6.91 1.39 -16.72
C ALA A 172 -7.92 0.81 -15.71
N MET A 173 -8.35 1.61 -14.73
CA MET A 173 -9.38 1.22 -13.76
C MET A 173 -10.80 1.42 -14.31
N GLU A 174 -11.00 2.35 -15.24
CA GLU A 174 -12.32 2.65 -15.80
C GLU A 174 -12.94 1.41 -16.45
N GLY A 175 -14.19 1.11 -16.07
CA GLY A 175 -14.91 -0.06 -16.57
C GLY A 175 -14.46 -1.41 -15.98
N GLN A 176 -13.46 -1.45 -15.09
CA GLN A 176 -13.08 -2.68 -14.40
C GLN A 176 -14.23 -3.23 -13.53
N THR A 177 -14.21 -4.54 -13.37
CA THR A 177 -15.01 -5.26 -12.38
C THR A 177 -14.10 -5.91 -11.34
N ASP A 178 -14.61 -6.22 -10.17
CA ASP A 178 -13.91 -7.05 -9.20
C ASP A 178 -14.12 -8.56 -9.47
N ALA A 179 -13.53 -9.42 -8.64
CA ALA A 179 -13.66 -10.89 -8.72
C ALA A 179 -15.11 -11.39 -8.54
N ARG A 180 -15.99 -10.56 -7.96
CA ARG A 180 -17.43 -10.86 -7.79
C ARG A 180 -18.28 -10.27 -8.90
N GLY A 181 -17.66 -9.66 -9.91
CA GLY A 181 -18.34 -9.07 -11.07
C GLY A 181 -18.98 -7.71 -10.79
N ARG A 182 -18.75 -7.09 -9.63
CA ARG A 182 -19.23 -5.73 -9.35
C ARG A 182 -18.37 -4.74 -10.13
N ARG A 183 -19.00 -3.72 -10.72
CA ARG A 183 -18.26 -2.61 -11.35
C ARG A 183 -17.53 -1.82 -10.26
N ILE A 184 -16.26 -1.52 -10.49
CA ILE A 184 -15.47 -0.71 -9.57
C ILE A 184 -16.00 0.73 -9.56
N ARG A 185 -16.33 1.24 -8.38
CA ARG A 185 -16.58 2.66 -8.15
C ARG A 185 -15.27 3.35 -7.79
N ILE A 186 -14.85 4.28 -8.63
CA ILE A 186 -13.66 5.10 -8.40
C ILE A 186 -14.05 6.35 -7.60
N VAL A 187 -13.33 6.62 -6.52
CA VAL A 187 -13.33 7.88 -5.77
C VAL A 187 -11.93 8.45 -5.87
N THR A 188 -11.79 9.73 -6.22
CA THR A 188 -10.47 10.32 -6.41
C THR A 188 -10.12 11.35 -5.35
N VAL A 189 -8.82 11.52 -5.08
CA VAL A 189 -8.25 12.56 -4.23
C VAL A 189 -7.05 13.23 -4.90
N PRO A 190 -6.89 14.56 -4.78
CA PRO A 190 -5.72 15.27 -5.30
C PRO A 190 -4.48 14.96 -4.47
N GLU A 191 -3.30 15.13 -5.04
CA GLU A 191 -2.03 15.16 -4.31
C GLU A 191 -1.85 16.46 -3.50
N ALA A 192 -0.95 16.42 -2.53
CA ALA A 192 -0.50 17.60 -1.79
C ALA A 192 0.61 18.38 -2.52
N VAL A 193 0.36 18.79 -3.77
CA VAL A 193 1.36 19.45 -4.64
C VAL A 193 1.97 20.72 -4.05
N GLU A 194 1.22 21.43 -3.20
CA GLU A 194 1.65 22.67 -2.53
C GLU A 194 2.47 22.42 -1.25
N ALA A 195 2.75 21.16 -0.90
CA ALA A 195 3.51 20.85 0.30
C ALA A 195 4.89 21.52 0.23
N PRO A 196 5.39 22.10 1.34
CA PRO A 196 6.56 22.98 1.31
C PRO A 196 7.88 22.25 1.01
N SER A 197 7.90 20.92 1.16
CA SER A 197 9.10 20.14 0.90
C SER A 197 9.36 19.98 -0.60
N GLN A 198 10.59 20.29 -1.00
CA GLN A 198 11.13 20.04 -2.35
C GLN A 198 12.00 18.77 -2.37
N HIS A 199 12.01 17.98 -1.29
CA HIS A 199 12.80 16.74 -1.27
C HIS A 199 12.25 15.79 -2.34
N PRO A 200 13.12 15.18 -3.17
CA PRO A 200 12.68 14.35 -4.29
C PRO A 200 11.85 13.15 -3.84
N LYS A 201 12.12 12.61 -2.64
CA LYS A 201 11.41 11.48 -2.03
C LYS A 201 10.12 11.86 -1.32
N PHE A 202 9.77 13.14 -1.28
CA PHE A 202 8.66 13.57 -0.43
C PHE A 202 7.32 12.99 -0.93
N CYS A 203 6.75 12.05 -0.17
CA CYS A 203 5.45 11.44 -0.49
C CYS A 203 4.31 12.47 -0.30
N ARG A 204 3.58 12.78 -1.38
CA ARG A 204 2.46 13.75 -1.39
C ARG A 204 1.07 13.10 -1.45
N SER A 205 1.01 11.77 -1.37
CA SER A 205 -0.20 11.01 -1.61
C SER A 205 -1.08 10.89 -0.36
N TYR A 206 -2.33 11.33 -0.47
CA TYR A 206 -3.34 11.05 0.56
C TYR A 206 -3.93 9.65 0.46
N VAL A 207 -3.70 8.93 -0.65
CA VAL A 207 -4.06 7.52 -0.80
C VAL A 207 -3.34 6.69 0.25
N ASN A 208 -2.12 7.08 0.62
CA ASN A 208 -1.26 6.46 1.64
C ASN A 208 -1.74 6.73 3.08
N SER A 209 -3.02 6.44 3.31
CA SER A 209 -3.75 6.52 4.57
C SER A 209 -3.95 5.12 5.16
N TYR A 210 -4.29 5.05 6.45
CA TYR A 210 -4.45 3.76 7.14
C TYR A 210 -5.87 3.59 7.68
N LEU A 211 -6.54 2.49 7.27
CA LEU A 211 -7.84 2.09 7.81
C LEU A 211 -7.63 1.23 9.05
N VAL A 212 -8.14 1.70 10.18
CA VAL A 212 -8.21 0.97 11.44
C VAL A 212 -9.69 0.79 11.80
N ASN A 213 -10.07 -0.24 12.54
CA ASN A 213 -11.47 -0.62 12.85
C ASN A 213 -12.51 0.51 12.68
N GLY A 214 -12.70 1.34 13.72
CA GLY A 214 -13.64 2.47 13.72
C GLY A 214 -13.04 3.81 13.25
N GLY A 215 -11.91 3.81 12.56
CA GLY A 215 -11.16 5.04 12.27
C GLY A 215 -10.41 5.04 10.94
N VAL A 216 -9.97 6.22 10.52
CA VAL A 216 -9.06 6.36 9.38
C VAL A 216 -7.97 7.34 9.78
N VAL A 217 -6.71 6.93 9.67
CA VAL A 217 -5.56 7.81 9.90
C VAL A 217 -5.16 8.41 8.55
N MET A 218 -5.48 9.68 8.36
CA MET A 218 -5.30 10.42 7.12
C MET A 218 -4.05 11.31 7.22
N PRO A 219 -3.12 11.27 6.27
CA PRO A 219 -2.00 12.20 6.24
C PRO A 219 -2.50 13.63 5.96
N VAL A 220 -1.82 14.62 6.51
CA VAL A 220 -1.99 16.04 6.16
C VAL A 220 -0.64 16.73 6.01
N TYR A 221 -0.59 17.75 5.16
CA TYR A 221 0.65 18.40 4.72
C TYR A 221 0.70 19.90 5.03
N GLY A 222 -0.37 20.46 5.60
CA GLY A 222 -0.48 21.88 5.92
C GLY A 222 -0.84 22.76 4.72
N VAL A 223 -1.62 22.23 3.78
CA VAL A 223 -1.96 22.85 2.49
C VAL A 223 -3.47 22.90 2.24
N ALA A 224 -3.90 23.65 1.22
CA ALA A 224 -5.33 23.81 0.95
C ALA A 224 -6.03 22.48 0.63
N SER A 225 -5.35 21.55 -0.04
CA SER A 225 -5.91 20.24 -0.39
C SER A 225 -6.26 19.38 0.83
N ASP A 226 -5.64 19.59 2.00
CA ASP A 226 -5.98 18.87 3.24
C ASP A 226 -7.49 18.97 3.55
N THR A 227 -8.08 20.15 3.33
CA THR A 227 -9.50 20.39 3.63
C THR A 227 -10.42 19.69 2.64
N VAL A 228 -10.04 19.66 1.37
CA VAL A 228 -10.79 18.95 0.32
C VAL A 228 -10.77 17.45 0.58
N VAL A 229 -9.58 16.89 0.83
CA VAL A 229 -9.40 15.46 1.09
C VAL A 229 -10.10 15.04 2.38
N ARG A 230 -10.02 15.83 3.45
CA ARG A 230 -10.79 15.61 4.69
C ARG A 230 -12.28 15.44 4.42
N SER A 231 -12.86 16.28 3.56
CA SER A 231 -14.28 16.19 3.20
C SER A 231 -14.61 14.91 2.44
N ILE A 232 -13.73 14.49 1.51
CA ILE A 232 -13.87 13.25 0.75
C ILE A 232 -13.82 12.06 1.71
N PHE A 233 -12.81 11.99 2.59
CA PHE A 233 -12.64 10.92 3.56
C PHE A 233 -13.84 10.80 4.52
N ARG A 234 -14.36 11.92 5.04
CA ARG A 234 -15.57 11.91 5.89
C ARG A 234 -16.81 11.40 5.15
N SER A 235 -16.92 11.71 3.86
CA SER A 235 -18.04 11.22 3.04
C SER A 235 -17.89 9.75 2.69
N LEU A 236 -16.66 9.29 2.49
CA LEU A 236 -16.32 7.91 2.16
C LEU A 236 -16.45 6.97 3.37
N PHE A 237 -16.19 7.50 4.57
CA PHE A 237 -16.20 6.74 5.82
C PHE A 237 -17.12 7.38 6.88
N PRO A 238 -18.44 7.45 6.64
CA PRO A 238 -19.37 8.17 7.52
C PRO A 238 -19.45 7.58 8.94
N GLU A 239 -19.15 6.29 9.08
CA GLU A 239 -19.15 5.58 10.37
C GLU A 239 -17.79 5.53 11.05
N ARG A 240 -16.72 6.02 10.40
CA ARG A 240 -15.37 6.01 10.96
C ARG A 240 -14.92 7.40 11.38
N ARG A 241 -14.15 7.46 12.46
CA ARG A 241 -13.48 8.70 12.87
C ARG A 241 -12.26 8.95 11.98
N VAL A 242 -12.32 10.00 11.17
CA VAL A 242 -11.16 10.50 10.42
C VAL A 242 -10.23 11.26 11.37
N ARG A 243 -9.01 10.77 11.56
CA ARG A 243 -7.95 11.38 12.36
C ARG A 243 -6.81 11.81 11.46
N GLU A 244 -6.54 13.11 11.47
CA GLU A 244 -5.52 13.72 10.64
C GLU A 244 -4.18 13.74 11.38
N VAL A 245 -3.11 13.38 10.68
CA VAL A 245 -1.75 13.36 11.21
C VAL A 245 -0.84 14.08 10.25
N ARG A 246 -0.09 15.05 10.76
CA ARG A 246 0.93 15.75 9.99
C ARG A 246 2.16 14.86 9.85
N ILE A 247 2.58 14.58 8.61
CA ILE A 247 3.56 13.52 8.32
C ILE A 247 4.85 14.01 7.65
N ASP A 248 5.20 15.30 7.68
CA ASP A 248 6.38 15.84 6.98
C ASP A 248 7.67 15.03 7.25
N SER A 249 7.84 14.56 8.49
CA SER A 249 8.98 13.74 8.93
C SER A 249 8.99 12.30 8.42
N ILE A 250 7.83 11.75 8.05
CA ILE A 250 7.70 10.42 7.42
C ILE A 250 7.79 10.58 5.90
N ALA A 251 7.06 11.56 5.36
CA ALA A 251 6.97 11.85 3.93
C ALA A 251 8.34 12.08 3.29
N ILE A 252 9.27 12.76 3.99
CA ILE A 252 10.63 12.99 3.48
C ILE A 252 11.41 11.68 3.24
N GLY A 253 11.02 10.59 3.90
CA GLY A 253 11.64 9.28 3.78
C GLY A 253 11.18 8.44 2.58
N GLY A 254 10.14 8.86 1.84
CA GLY A 254 9.66 8.13 0.66
C GLY A 254 8.21 7.64 0.74
N GLY A 255 7.58 7.65 1.91
CA GLY A 255 6.26 7.04 2.12
C GLY A 255 5.33 7.84 3.03
N GLY A 256 4.11 7.32 3.24
CA GLY A 256 3.12 7.92 4.13
C GLY A 256 2.78 7.06 5.33
N ILE A 257 1.54 7.19 5.83
CA ILE A 257 1.08 6.45 7.02
C ILE A 257 0.91 4.96 6.71
N HIS A 258 0.44 4.64 5.50
CA HIS A 258 0.22 3.26 5.10
C HIS A 258 1.53 2.47 5.03
N CYS A 259 2.62 3.10 4.58
CA CYS A 259 3.95 2.47 4.44
C CYS A 259 4.59 2.06 5.79
N ILE A 260 4.24 2.74 6.89
CA ILE A 260 4.82 2.45 8.22
C ILE A 260 3.91 1.58 9.10
N THR A 261 2.83 1.05 8.55
CA THR A 261 1.82 0.28 9.30
C THR A 261 1.53 -1.07 8.62
N GLN A 262 1.23 -2.09 9.41
CA GLN A 262 0.77 -3.39 8.92
C GLN A 262 -0.35 -3.89 9.84
N GLN A 263 -1.53 -4.15 9.30
CA GLN A 263 -2.68 -4.62 10.07
C GLN A 263 -2.65 -6.14 10.30
N GLU A 264 -2.91 -6.55 11.52
CA GLU A 264 -3.29 -7.93 11.87
C GLU A 264 -4.83 -7.97 12.03
N PRO A 265 -5.56 -8.68 11.15
CA PRO A 265 -7.00 -8.78 11.25
C PRO A 265 -7.42 -9.70 12.41
N ALA A 266 -8.61 -9.45 12.95
CA ALA A 266 -9.17 -10.13 14.13
C ALA A 266 -9.58 -11.58 13.86
#